data_AF-A0A291HNF4-F1
#
_entry.id   AF-A0A291HNF4-F1
#
_cell.length_a   1.000
_cell.length_b   1.000
_cell.length_c   1.000
_cell.angle_alpha   90.00
_cell.angle_beta   90.00
_cell.angle_gamma   90.00
#
_symmetry.space_group_name_H-M   'P 1'
#
loop_
_entity.id
_entity.type
_entity.pdbx_description
1 polymer ?
#
loop_
_entity_poly.entity_id
_entity_poly.type
_entity_poly.pdbx_seq_one_letter_code
_entity_poly.pdbx_strand_id
1 'polypeptide(L)'
;MGAAILLFIAGVALVIWLGAQRGERYKASLEQMTANRDRWQARATALTEDLRQERERAEQAEQAVLTLQGALADIDAGLADAEHAVRQAPPEHNGPVAPVLRRALEALP
;
A
#
# COMPACT_ATOMS: atom_id res chain seq x y z
N MET A 1 38.56 -10.44 68.71
CA MET A 1 37.43 -9.65 68.18
C MET A 1 37.59 -9.21 66.72
N GLY A 2 38.81 -9.02 66.18
CA GLY A 2 38.99 -8.51 64.80
C GLY A 2 38.46 -9.41 63.66
N ALA A 3 38.52 -10.73 63.79
CA ALA A 3 38.07 -11.65 62.74
C ALA A 3 36.56 -11.60 62.48
N ALA A 4 35.75 -11.38 63.52
CA ALA A 4 34.29 -11.29 63.38
C ALA A 4 33.86 -10.00 62.65
N ILE A 5 34.58 -8.90 62.87
CA ILE A 5 34.33 -7.62 62.19
C ILE A 5 34.68 -7.73 60.71
N LEU A 6 35.78 -8.38 60.36
CA LEU A 6 36.18 -8.59 58.96
C LEU A 6 35.19 -9.48 58.20
N LEU A 7 34.68 -10.54 58.83
CA LEU A 7 33.65 -11.39 58.22
C LEU A 7 32.32 -10.65 58.00
N PHE A 8 31.94 -9.78 58.93
CA PHE A 8 30.75 -8.95 58.78
C PHE A 8 30.90 -7.96 57.60
N ILE A 9 32.05 -7.27 57.50
CA ILE A 9 32.33 -6.34 56.39
C ILE A 9 32.35 -7.07 55.05
N ALA A 10 32.97 -8.26 54.99
CA ALA A 10 32.99 -9.08 53.79
C ALA A 10 31.57 -9.52 53.36
N GLY A 11 30.72 -9.89 54.33
CA GLY A 11 29.32 -10.23 54.06
C GLY A 11 28.51 -9.05 53.51
N VAL A 12 28.68 -7.85 54.08
CA VAL A 12 28.03 -6.62 53.59
C VAL A 12 28.51 -6.27 52.17
N ALA A 13 29.82 -6.34 51.92
CA ALA A 13 30.38 -6.09 50.59
C ALA A 13 29.85 -7.07 49.54
N LEU A 14 29.71 -8.36 49.88
CA LEU A 14 29.13 -9.37 49.01
C LEU A 14 27.66 -9.04 48.64
N VAL A 15 26.84 -8.66 49.62
CA VAL A 15 25.43 -8.29 49.38
C VAL A 15 25.31 -7.07 48.48
N ILE A 16 26.13 -6.04 48.72
CA ILE A 16 26.17 -4.83 47.87
C ILE A 16 26.57 -5.19 46.45
N TRP A 17 27.62 -6.02 46.27
CA TRP A 17 28.09 -6.45 44.97
C TRP A 17 27.04 -7.28 44.20
N LEU A 18 26.37 -8.23 44.86
CA LEU A 18 25.26 -8.99 44.26
C LEU A 18 24.04 -8.13 43.94
N GLY A 19 23.79 -7.07 44.72
CA GLY A 19 22.74 -6.09 44.45
C GLY A 19 23.04 -5.26 43.20
N ALA A 20 24.27 -4.76 43.10
CA ALA A 20 24.74 -4.02 41.93
C ALA A 20 24.68 -4.87 40.66
N GLN A 21 25.15 -6.12 40.72
CA GLN A 21 25.14 -7.02 39.56
C GLN A 21 23.71 -7.35 39.10
N ARG A 22 22.77 -7.50 40.03
CA ARG A 22 21.34 -7.66 39.70
C ARG A 22 20.76 -6.38 39.09
N GLY A 23 21.08 -5.22 39.65
CA GLY A 23 20.65 -3.92 39.12
C GLY A 23 21.08 -3.70 37.67
N GLU A 24 22.34 -4.01 37.34
CA GLU A 24 22.86 -3.90 35.97
C GLU A 24 22.15 -4.85 35.00
N ARG A 25 21.83 -6.08 35.42
CA ARG A 25 21.04 -7.00 34.58
C ARG A 25 19.62 -6.51 34.34
N TYR A 26 18.96 -5.93 35.35
CA TYR A 26 17.63 -5.35 35.18
C TYR A 26 17.64 -4.13 34.27
N LYS A 27 18.62 -3.25 34.40
CA LYS A 27 18.79 -2.11 33.48
C LYS A 27 18.98 -2.58 32.04
N ALA A 28 19.90 -3.52 31.80
CA ALA A 28 20.14 -4.07 30.47
C ALA A 28 18.88 -4.72 29.88
N SER A 29 18.12 -5.45 30.69
CA SER A 29 16.85 -6.05 30.26
C SER A 29 15.81 -4.98 29.90
N LEU A 30 15.67 -3.93 30.71
CA LEU A 30 14.77 -2.80 30.43
C LEU A 30 15.17 -2.06 29.17
N GLU A 31 16.46 -1.75 28.99
CA GLU A 31 16.97 -1.12 27.77
C GLU A 31 16.68 -1.98 26.53
N GLN A 32 16.86 -3.30 26.63
CA GLN A 32 16.55 -4.22 25.53
C GLN A 32 15.05 -4.26 25.23
N MET A 33 14.19 -4.28 26.25
CA MET A 33 12.74 -4.24 26.08
C MET A 33 12.28 -2.91 25.46
N THR A 34 12.83 -1.79 25.90
CA THR A 34 12.57 -0.47 25.34
C THR A 34 13.01 -0.39 23.88
N ALA A 35 14.23 -0.82 23.56
CA ALA A 35 14.71 -0.87 22.18
C ALA A 35 13.85 -1.79 21.30
N ASN A 36 13.37 -2.92 21.83
CA ASN A 36 12.44 -3.79 21.11
C ASN A 36 11.09 -3.11 20.85
N ARG A 37 10.51 -2.47 21.87
CA ARG A 37 9.26 -1.72 21.75
C ARG A 37 9.39 -0.64 20.68
N ASP A 38 10.45 0.15 20.72
CA ASP A 38 10.64 1.26 19.80
C ASP A 38 10.83 0.75 18.36
N ARG A 39 11.52 -0.38 18.17
CA ARG A 39 11.61 -1.07 16.87
C ARG A 39 10.26 -1.56 16.36
N TRP A 40 9.45 -2.16 17.22
CA TRP A 40 8.11 -2.61 16.85
C TRP A 40 7.18 -1.45 16.52
N GLN A 41 7.26 -0.36 17.29
CA GLN A 41 6.51 0.87 17.03
C GLN A 41 6.89 1.47 15.69
N ALA A 42 8.19 1.61 15.40
CA ALA A 42 8.67 2.11 14.11
C ALA A 42 8.19 1.25 12.94
N ARG A 43 8.24 -0.09 13.08
CA ARG A 43 7.73 -1.01 12.05
C ARG A 43 6.22 -0.90 11.87
N ALA A 44 5.45 -0.79 12.94
CA ALA A 44 4.00 -0.64 12.87
C ALA A 44 3.61 0.66 12.18
N THR A 45 4.31 1.76 12.47
CA THR A 45 4.10 3.05 11.80
C THR A 45 4.44 2.95 10.31
N ALA A 46 5.59 2.36 9.96
CA ALA A 46 5.98 2.17 8.56
C ALA A 46 4.94 1.33 7.79
N LEU A 47 4.51 0.19 8.35
CA LEU A 47 3.50 -0.67 7.72
C LEU A 47 2.15 0.03 7.55
N THR A 48 1.76 0.86 8.54
CA THR A 48 0.51 1.62 8.46
C THR A 48 0.57 2.66 7.34
N GLU A 49 1.71 3.31 7.18
CA GLU A 49 1.95 4.28 6.12
C GLU A 49 2.00 3.61 4.74
N ASP A 50 2.67 2.46 4.62
CA ASP A 50 2.69 1.67 3.38
C ASP A 50 1.27 1.23 2.99
N LEU A 51 0.47 0.74 3.95
CA LEU A 51 -0.92 0.35 3.71
C LEU A 51 -1.79 1.55 3.28
N ARG A 52 -1.55 2.74 3.83
CA ARG A 52 -2.24 3.96 3.41
C ARG A 52 -1.92 4.29 1.96
N GLN A 53 -0.64 4.27 1.59
CA GLN A 53 -0.20 4.56 0.22
C GLN A 53 -0.74 3.54 -0.78
N GLU A 54 -0.74 2.26 -0.44
CA GLU A 54 -1.31 1.21 -1.31
C GLU A 54 -2.82 1.39 -1.51
N ARG A 55 -3.57 1.78 -0.47
CA ARG A 55 -5.00 2.10 -0.60
C ARG A 55 -5.22 3.30 -1.52
N GLU A 56 -4.44 4.36 -1.36
CA GLU A 56 -4.54 5.53 -2.23
C GLU A 56 -4.23 5.19 -3.70
N ARG A 57 -3.23 4.33 -3.95
CA ARG A 57 -2.92 3.84 -5.29
C ARG A 57 -4.07 2.99 -5.86
N ALA A 58 -4.67 2.13 -5.04
CA ALA A 58 -5.80 1.29 -5.45
C ALA A 58 -7.02 2.15 -5.81
N GLU A 59 -7.38 3.13 -4.98
CA GLU A 59 -8.49 4.06 -5.25
C GLU A 59 -8.26 4.86 -6.53
N GLN A 60 -7.02 5.34 -6.77
CA GLN A 60 -6.67 6.03 -8.01
C GLN A 60 -6.77 5.11 -9.24
N ALA A 61 -6.33 3.87 -9.11
CA ALA A 61 -6.41 2.88 -10.19
C ALA A 61 -7.88 2.54 -10.52
N GLU A 62 -8.73 2.37 -9.51
CA GLU A 62 -10.16 2.13 -9.68
C GLU A 62 -10.84 3.31 -10.39
N GLN A 63 -10.55 4.55 -9.98
CA GLN A 63 -11.06 5.74 -10.66
C GLN A 63 -10.59 5.83 -12.12
N ALA A 64 -9.33 5.50 -12.39
CA ALA A 64 -8.80 5.47 -13.75
C ALA A 64 -9.52 4.42 -14.61
N VAL A 65 -9.79 3.23 -14.06
CA VAL A 65 -10.55 2.18 -14.76
C VAL A 65 -11.97 2.65 -15.07
N LEU A 66 -12.67 3.26 -14.11
CA LEU A 66 -14.02 3.80 -14.34
C LEU A 66 -14.01 4.89 -15.41
N THR A 67 -13.00 5.76 -15.39
CA THR A 67 -12.83 6.81 -16.41
C THR A 67 -12.60 6.22 -17.81
N LEU A 68 -11.74 5.20 -17.90
CA LEU A 68 -11.48 4.48 -19.15
C LEU A 68 -12.72 3.76 -19.67
N GLN A 69 -13.49 3.11 -18.79
CA GLN A 69 -14.74 2.46 -19.17
C GLN A 69 -15.78 3.46 -19.68
N GLY A 70 -15.90 4.63 -19.04
CA GLY A 70 -16.76 5.71 -19.52
C GLY A 70 -16.35 6.20 -20.91
N ALA A 71 -15.05 6.48 -21.11
CA ALA A 71 -14.54 6.91 -22.41
C ALA A 71 -14.76 5.86 -23.51
N LEU A 72 -14.61 4.57 -23.20
CA LEU A 72 -14.90 3.49 -24.14
C LEU A 72 -16.39 3.43 -24.49
N ALA A 73 -17.28 3.57 -23.50
CA ALA A 73 -18.72 3.61 -23.74
C ALA A 73 -19.13 4.80 -24.64
N ASP A 74 -18.51 5.97 -24.45
CA ASP A 74 -18.74 7.15 -25.29
C ASP A 74 -18.26 6.90 -26.74
N ILE A 75 -17.12 6.24 -26.92
CA ILE A 75 -16.59 5.87 -28.24
C ILE A 75 -17.53 4.86 -28.93
N ASP A 76 -17.97 3.84 -28.21
CA ASP A 76 -18.87 2.81 -28.74
C ASP A 76 -20.22 3.42 -29.16
N ALA A 77 -20.77 4.34 -28.36
CA ALA A 77 -21.99 5.07 -28.70
C ALA A 77 -21.80 5.93 -29.97
N GLY A 78 -20.69 6.67 -30.05
CA GLY A 78 -20.37 7.49 -31.23
C GLY A 78 -20.18 6.66 -32.50
N LEU A 79 -19.60 5.45 -32.37
CA LEU A 79 -19.46 4.52 -33.48
C LEU A 79 -20.83 3.99 -33.94
N ALA A 80 -21.69 3.59 -33.00
CA ALA A 80 -23.04 3.12 -33.32
C ALA A 80 -23.89 4.19 -34.02
N ASP A 81 -23.81 5.45 -33.56
CA ASP A 81 -24.48 6.58 -34.20
C ASP A 81 -23.94 6.82 -35.63
N ALA A 82 -22.62 6.76 -35.82
CA ALA A 82 -22.00 6.89 -37.13
C ALA A 82 -22.42 5.76 -38.09
N GLU A 83 -22.45 4.51 -37.60
CA GLU A 83 -22.95 3.37 -38.39
C GLU A 83 -24.41 3.54 -38.78
N HIS A 84 -25.25 4.03 -37.86
CA HIS A 84 -26.66 4.27 -38.12
C HIS A 84 -26.85 5.36 -39.18
N ALA A 85 -26.09 6.46 -39.08
CA ALA A 85 -26.09 7.53 -40.07
C ALA A 85 -25.65 7.04 -41.46
N VAL A 86 -24.60 6.23 -41.55
CA VAL A 86 -24.13 5.64 -42.83
C VAL A 86 -25.15 4.70 -43.44
N ARG A 87 -25.86 3.91 -42.62
CA ARG A 87 -26.94 3.02 -43.08
C ARG A 87 -28.17 3.79 -43.58
N GLN A 88 -28.55 4.86 -42.90
CA GLN A 88 -29.72 5.67 -43.26
C GLN A 88 -29.46 6.70 -44.37
N ALA A 89 -28.20 7.03 -44.65
CA ALA A 89 -27.84 7.99 -45.68
C ALA A 89 -28.38 7.57 -47.07
N PRO A 90 -29.15 8.44 -47.75
CA PRO A 90 -29.59 8.20 -49.12
C PRO A 90 -28.39 7.97 -50.04
N PRO A 91 -28.51 7.10 -51.06
CA PRO A 91 -27.40 6.79 -51.97
C PRO A 91 -26.87 8.03 -52.72
N GLU A 92 -27.68 9.07 -52.83
CA GLU A 92 -27.36 10.37 -53.44
C GLU A 92 -26.38 11.21 -52.60
N HIS A 93 -26.30 10.94 -51.29
CA HIS A 93 -25.40 11.61 -50.34
C HIS A 93 -24.17 10.76 -50.01
N ASN A 94 -24.01 9.61 -50.67
CA ASN A 94 -22.80 8.81 -50.56
C ASN A 94 -21.66 9.53 -51.30
N GLY A 95 -20.85 10.29 -50.56
CA GLY A 95 -19.54 10.71 -51.05
C GLY A 95 -18.68 9.50 -51.47
N PRO A 96 -17.56 9.71 -52.19
CA PRO A 96 -16.80 8.65 -52.86
C PRO A 96 -16.35 7.48 -51.96
N VAL A 97 -16.28 7.68 -50.63
CA VAL A 97 -15.83 6.68 -49.65
C VAL A 97 -16.98 5.92 -48.96
N ALA A 98 -18.21 6.46 -48.97
CA ALA A 98 -19.35 5.90 -48.26
C ALA A 98 -19.81 4.49 -48.75
N PRO A 99 -19.74 4.16 -50.06
CA PRO A 99 -20.09 2.81 -50.53
C PRO A 99 -19.10 1.73 -50.06
N VAL A 100 -17.81 2.09 -49.93
CA VAL A 100 -16.76 1.19 -49.42
C VAL A 100 -16.95 0.94 -47.94
N LEU A 101 -17.24 2.00 -47.17
CA LEU A 101 -17.55 1.91 -45.74
C LEU A 101 -18.81 1.08 -45.48
N ARG A 102 -19.88 1.27 -46.27
CA ARG A 102 -21.11 0.48 -46.17
C ARG A 102 -20.85 -1.01 -46.40
N ARG A 103 -20.11 -1.37 -47.46
CA ARG A 103 -19.73 -2.78 -47.71
C ARG A 103 -18.85 -3.38 -46.62
N ALA A 104 -17.94 -2.60 -46.05
CA ALA A 104 -17.08 -3.07 -44.97
C ALA A 104 -17.89 -3.35 -43.69
N LEU A 105 -18.88 -2.49 -43.38
CA LEU A 105 -19.79 -2.68 -42.25
C LEU A 105 -20.75 -3.87 -42.45
N GLU A 106 -21.29 -4.06 -43.64
CA GLU A 106 -22.15 -5.21 -43.99
C GLU A 106 -21.40 -6.56 -44.00
N ALA A 107 -20.06 -6.53 -44.06
CA ALA A 107 -19.21 -7.73 -44.09
C ALA A 107 -18.63 -8.13 -42.72
N LEU A 108 -18.90 -7.36 -41.66
CA LEU A 108 -18.56 -7.76 -40.29
C LEU A 108 -19.49 -8.90 -39.82
N PRO A 109 -18.95 -9.99 -39.22
CA PRO A 109 -19.70 -11.16 -38.79
C PRO A 109 -20.64 -10.92 -37.60
#